data_AF-A0A9E4S9Y6-F1
#
_entry.id   AF-A0A9E4S9Y6-F1
#
_cell.length_a   1.000
_cell.length_b   1.000
_cell.length_c   1.000
_cell.angle_alpha   90.00
_cell.angle_beta   90.00
_cell.angle_gamma   90.00
#
_symmetry.space_group_name_H-M   'P 1'
#
loop_
_entity.id
_entity.type
_entity.pdbx_description
1 polymer ?
#
loop_
_entity_poly.entity_id
_entity_poly.type
_entity_poly.pdbx_seq_one_letter_code
_entity_poly.pdbx_strand_id
1 'polypeptide(L)' 'GLIEDGYLERVVLAHDNCTKHRLRVFGGHGFDHIPTTITGWMKRQGMSQAQIDTLLIENPRRMLTFA' A
#
# COMPACT_ATOMS: atom_id res chain seq x y z
N GLY A 1 0.62 -16.60 -6.04
CA GLY A 1 0.35 -15.57 -5.00
C GLY A 1 -0.50 -14.47 -5.60
N LEU A 2 -1.30 -13.70 -4.85
CA LEU A 2 -2.42 -12.90 -5.39
C LEU A 2 -2.14 -12.13 -6.70
N ILE A 3 -0.95 -11.53 -6.84
CA ILE A 3 -0.53 -10.83 -8.07
C ILE A 3 -0.30 -11.80 -9.23
N GLU A 4 0.46 -12.88 -8.99
CA GLU A 4 0.71 -13.96 -9.97
C GLU A 4 -0.59 -14.67 -10.38
N ASP A 5 -1.56 -14.73 -9.46
CA ASP A 5 -2.87 -15.32 -9.68
C ASP A 5 -3.83 -14.36 -10.42
N GLY A 6 -3.37 -13.17 -10.79
CA GLY A 6 -4.12 -12.20 -11.62
C GLY A 6 -4.98 -11.19 -10.86
N TYR A 7 -4.84 -11.08 -9.53
CA TYR A 7 -5.68 -10.21 -8.70
C TYR A 7 -5.09 -8.83 -8.40
N LEU A 8 -4.02 -8.40 -9.08
CA LEU A 8 -3.37 -7.10 -8.85
C LEU A 8 -4.39 -5.95 -8.81
N GLU A 9 -5.35 -5.94 -9.73
CA GLU A 9 -6.38 -4.91 -9.83
C GLU A 9 -7.51 -5.04 -8.80
N ARG A 10 -7.45 -5.96 -7.84
CA ARG A 10 -8.52 -6.17 -6.86
C ARG A 10 -8.04 -6.04 -5.41
N VAL A 11 -6.82 -5.53 -5.24
CA VAL A 11 -6.17 -5.41 -3.93
C VAL A 11 -5.85 -3.95 -3.62
N VAL A 12 -6.17 -3.52 -2.40
CA VAL A 12 -5.76 -2.24 -1.83
C VAL A 12 -4.94 -2.47 -0.57
N LEU A 13 -4.10 -1.51 -0.19
CA LEU A 13 -3.23 -1.59 0.97
C LEU A 13 -3.44 -0.37 1.89
N ALA A 14 -3.49 -0.61 3.19
CA ALA A 14 -3.61 0.43 4.22
C ALA A 14 -2.86 0.02 5.50
N HIS A 15 -2.69 0.96 6.44
CA HIS A 15 -1.98 0.72 7.71
C HIS A 15 -2.84 0.12 8.82
N ASP A 16 -4.17 0.32 8.75
CA ASP A 16 -5.10 0.07 9.86
C ASP A 16 -4.66 0.73 11.18
N ASN A 17 -4.19 1.99 11.09
CA ASN A 17 -3.81 2.76 12.27
C ASN A 17 -5.06 3.25 13.02
N CYS A 18 -5.51 2.46 13.99
CA CYS A 18 -6.67 2.75 14.84
C CYS A 18 -6.30 3.14 16.29
N THR A 19 -5.01 3.22 16.63
CA THR A 19 -4.52 3.49 18.01
C THR A 19 -3.34 4.46 18.06
N LYS A 20 -3.22 5.20 19.16
CA LYS A 20 -2.20 6.26 19.32
C LYS A 20 -0.77 5.74 19.19
N HIS A 21 -0.45 4.60 19.79
CA HIS A 21 0.92 4.06 19.79
C HIS A 21 1.46 3.70 18.39
N ARG A 22 0.61 3.65 17.36
CA ARG A 22 1.03 3.45 15.97
C ARG A 22 1.56 4.72 15.29
N LEU A 23 1.33 5.90 15.87
CA LEU A 23 1.83 7.18 15.35
C LEU A 23 3.30 7.41 15.74
N ARG A 24 4.04 8.14 14.89
CA ARG A 24 5.48 8.42 15.08
C ARG A 24 5.83 9.08 16.41
N VAL A 25 4.99 10.02 16.87
CA VAL A 25 5.18 10.74 18.15
C VAL A 25 5.17 9.79 19.36
N PHE A 26 4.56 8.61 19.22
CA PHE A 26 4.54 7.57 20.25
C PHE A 26 5.45 6.37 19.92
N GLY A 27 6.40 6.54 18.99
CA GLY A 27 7.35 5.50 18.58
C GLY A 27 6.83 4.52 17.53
N GLY A 28 5.62 4.73 17.00
CA GLY A 28 5.04 3.87 15.96
C GLY A 28 5.54 4.19 14.54
N HIS A 29 5.05 3.41 13.58
CA HIS A 29 5.48 3.50 12.18
C HIS A 29 4.99 4.76 11.45
N GLY A 30 3.86 5.36 11.86
CA GLY A 30 3.27 6.50 11.14
C GLY A 30 2.62 6.15 9.80
N PHE A 31 1.92 7.12 9.21
CA PHE A 31 1.22 6.95 7.93
C PHE A 31 2.17 6.99 6.72
N ASP A 32 3.38 7.49 6.88
CA ASP A 32 4.41 7.50 5.84
C ASP A 32 5.09 6.12 5.67
N HIS A 33 4.83 5.15 6.56
CA HIS A 33 5.51 3.86 6.52
C HIS A 33 5.32 3.08 5.21
N ILE A 34 4.10 3.07 4.65
CA ILE A 34 3.83 2.43 3.36
C ILE A 34 4.69 3.06 2.25
N PRO A 35 4.58 4.37 1.94
CA PRO A 35 5.32 4.96 0.84
C PRO A 35 6.84 5.00 1.05
N THR A 36 7.33 5.08 2.29
CA THR A 36 8.77 5.21 2.59
C THR A 36 9.49 3.89 2.78
N THR A 37 8.82 2.86 3.32
CA THR A 37 9.44 1.61 3.71
C THR A 37 8.90 0.43 2.92
N ILE A 38 7.57 0.28 2.87
CA ILE A 38 6.93 -0.90 2.27
C ILE A 38 7.12 -0.93 0.75
N THR A 39 7.03 0.21 0.06
CA THR A 39 7.34 0.28 -1.40
C THR A 39 8.78 -0.15 -1.71
N GLY A 40 9.74 0.19 -0.84
CA GLY A 40 11.13 -0.26 -0.95
C GLY A 40 11.26 -1.77 -0.76
N TRP A 41 10.51 -2.35 0.19
CA TRP A 41 10.43 -3.80 0.37
C TRP A 41 9.80 -4.50 -0.85
N MET A 42 8.69 -3.98 -1.38
CA MET A 42 8.02 -4.50 -2.59
C MET A 42 8.97 -4.56 -3.78
N LYS A 43 9.74 -3.50 -4.02
CA LYS A 43 10.77 -3.47 -5.08
C LYS A 43 11.83 -4.55 -4.89
N ARG A 44 12.31 -4.76 -3.67
CA ARG A 44 13.29 -5.84 -3.38
C ARG A 44 12.72 -7.24 -3.59
N GLN A 45 11.40 -7.41 -3.53
CA GLN A 45 10.71 -8.65 -3.85
C GLN A 45 10.37 -8.78 -5.35
N GLY A 46 10.86 -7.87 -6.20
CA GLY A 46 10.70 -7.95 -7.65
C GLY A 46 9.43 -7.28 -8.19
N MET A 47 8.65 -6.58 -7.37
CA MET A 47 7.51 -5.80 -7.87
C MET A 47 7.98 -4.60 -8.70
N SER A 48 7.33 -4.40 -9.84
CA SER A 48 7.58 -3.23 -10.69
C SER A 48 6.96 -1.97 -10.07
N GLN A 49 7.46 -0.79 -10.48
CA GLN A 49 6.86 0.48 -10.07
C GLN A 49 5.38 0.56 -10.51
N ALA A 50 5.06 0.10 -11.71
CA ALA A 50 3.68 0.07 -12.20
C ALA A 50 2.76 -0.77 -11.30
N GLN A 51 3.21 -1.95 -10.82
CA GLN A 51 2.40 -2.76 -9.90
C GLN A 51 2.18 -2.06 -8.56
N ILE A 52 3.20 -1.37 -8.04
CA ILE A 52 3.11 -0.58 -6.80
C ILE A 52 2.12 0.57 -6.99
N ASP A 53 2.20 1.28 -8.12
CA ASP A 53 1.29 2.39 -8.43
C ASP A 53 -0.14 1.88 -8.62
N THR A 54 -0.34 0.67 -9.19
CA THR A 54 -1.66 0.05 -9.26
C THR A 54 -2.27 -0.16 -7.87
N LEU A 55 -1.47 -0.64 -6.91
CA LEU A 55 -1.94 -0.88 -5.54
C LEU A 55 -2.21 0.42 -4.76
N LEU A 56 -1.35 1.43 -4.92
CA LEU A 56 -1.40 2.65 -4.10
C LEU A 56 -2.19 3.80 -4.71
N ILE A 57 -2.41 3.78 -6.04
CA ILE A 57 -3.01 4.89 -6.78
C ILE A 57 -4.22 4.41 -7.56
N GLU A 58 -4.04 3.48 -8.50
CA GLU A 58 -5.10 3.14 -9.47
C GLU A 58 -6.27 2.39 -8.84
N ASN A 59 -6.00 1.40 -7.99
CA ASN A 59 -7.05 0.66 -7.31
C ASN A 59 -7.85 1.53 -6.34
N PRO A 60 -7.22 2.32 -5.44
CA PRO A 60 -7.96 3.27 -4.60
C PRO A 60 -8.72 4.31 -5.41
N ARG A 61 -8.14 4.86 -6.49
CA ARG A 61 -8.84 5.79 -7.39
C ARG A 61 -10.13 5.17 -7.89
N ARG A 62 -10.08 4.00 -8.53
CA ARG A 62 -11.26 3.32 -9.06
C ARG A 62 -12.28 2.94 -7.99
N MET A 63 -11.83 2.58 -6.79
CA MET A 63 -12.72 2.19 -5.69
C MET A 63 -13.43 3.40 -5.05
N LEU A 64 -12.75 4.55 -4.96
CA LEU A 64 -13.21 5.70 -4.17
C LEU A 64 -13.84 6.82 -5.02
N THR A 65 -13.75 6.76 -6.34
CA THR A 65 -14.38 7.73 -7.24
C THR A 65 -15.63 7.15 -7.91
N PHE A 66 -16.60 8.01 -8.22
CA PHE A 66 -17.76 7.64 -9.04
C PHE A 66 -17.43 7.67 -10.54
N ALA A 67 -18.25 6.99 -11.33
CA ALA A 67 -18.20 6.99 -12.80
C ALA A 67 -18.84 8.24 -13.40
#